data_AF-A0A8B6H6F0-F1
#
_entry.id   AF-A0A8B6H6F0-F1
#
_cell.length_a   1.000
_cell.length_b   1.000
_cell.length_c   1.000
_cell.angle_alpha   90.00
_cell.angle_beta   90.00
_cell.angle_gamma   90.00
#
_symmetry.space_group_name_H-M   'P 1'
#
loop_
_entity.id
_entity.type
_entity.pdbx_description
1 polymer ?
#
loop_
_entity_poly.entity_id
_entity_poly.type
_entity_poly.pdbx_seq_one_letter_code
_entity_poly.pdbx_strand_id
1 'polypeptide(L)'
;VFLLSGCTIRSYVLTMRYGLCSLLKPCLIEKLAYSWIFNFVFTYWFDELRTLDVKLLYTPLLSIPTSGVIPGGPSIFQISIPCTGKEDGISTLILGLQIFTDKGRPIKGSPMKLTLKKKCDAFVPSTRCKFKCLNGGFCNHLGLCECAQGFHGQSCEKSLCDPSCENNGTCMSPEVCICPDGFSGKRCERALCREPCQHGGRCIQEDVCWCTKGYMGNACQFSKCRPDCKHGGICVGNNKCQCPAAYSGAICETRETERPRRSNQWKRKKKKKKRKNRKGRPRKKSRNKKVRKNSKRRKSKKRKRRKSLLAEVERFSRRQRKKKDRELKKQLDKLKKKEKRRKRRKLFVR
;
A
#
# COMPACT_ATOMS: atom_id res chain seq x y z
N VAL A 1 6.10 -7.98 22.37
CA VAL A 1 7.30 -8.43 23.12
C VAL A 1 8.55 -7.95 22.39
N PHE A 2 9.38 -7.12 23.04
CA PHE A 2 10.63 -6.64 22.46
C PHE A 2 11.71 -7.71 22.63
N LEU A 3 12.27 -8.26 21.56
CA LEU A 3 13.33 -9.28 21.65
C LEU A 3 14.75 -8.67 21.73
N LEU A 4 14.91 -7.44 21.21
CA LEU A 4 16.17 -6.70 21.15
C LEU A 4 15.91 -5.23 21.50
N SER A 5 16.74 -4.63 22.35
CA SER A 5 16.74 -3.19 22.61
C SER A 5 18.17 -2.70 22.79
N GLY A 6 18.59 -1.65 22.07
CA GLY A 6 19.94 -1.09 22.23
C GLY A 6 21.08 -2.04 21.85
N CYS A 7 20.89 -2.89 20.82
CA CYS A 7 21.86 -3.91 20.38
C CYS A 7 22.21 -4.98 21.43
N THR A 8 21.41 -5.12 22.48
CA THR A 8 21.47 -6.24 23.43
C THR A 8 20.15 -7.01 23.43
N ILE A 9 20.25 -8.34 23.55
CA ILE A 9 19.10 -9.20 23.80
C ILE A 9 18.67 -9.02 25.25
N ARG A 10 17.38 -8.78 25.48
CA ARG A 10 16.84 -8.62 26.83
C ARG A 10 16.77 -9.98 27.54
N SER A 11 17.10 -9.99 28.83
CA SER A 11 17.27 -11.22 29.64
C SER A 11 16.04 -12.12 29.69
N TYR A 12 14.82 -11.58 29.59
CA TYR A 12 13.61 -12.41 29.54
C TYR A 12 13.51 -13.27 28.27
N VAL A 13 14.19 -12.91 27.17
CA VAL A 13 14.24 -13.70 25.93
C VAL A 13 15.06 -14.98 26.11
N LEU A 14 16.11 -14.93 26.94
CA LEU A 14 16.94 -16.09 27.27
C LEU A 14 16.21 -17.09 28.19
N THR A 15 15.12 -16.67 28.84
CA THR A 15 14.28 -17.48 29.74
C THR A 15 12.87 -17.76 29.20
N MET A 16 12.52 -17.37 27.97
CA MET A 16 11.23 -17.70 27.34
C MET A 16 11.13 -19.21 27.01
N ARG A 17 11.01 -20.07 28.02
CA ARG A 17 10.47 -21.44 27.90
C ARG A 17 8.94 -21.43 27.68
N TYR A 18 8.31 -20.28 27.88
CA TYR A 18 6.89 -20.07 27.67
C TYR A 18 6.70 -19.09 26.53
N GLY A 19 6.46 -19.61 25.33
CA GLY A 19 5.89 -18.82 24.26
C GLY A 19 4.58 -18.19 24.75
N LEU A 20 4.26 -16.99 24.26
CA LEU A 20 3.00 -16.28 24.56
C LEU A 20 1.79 -17.03 23.99
N CYS A 21 1.46 -18.16 24.59
CA CYS A 21 0.14 -18.75 24.54
C CYS A 21 -0.18 -19.08 25.99
N SER A 22 -0.92 -18.16 26.65
CA SER A 22 -1.51 -18.41 27.96
C SER A 22 -2.22 -19.75 27.94
N LEU A 23 -1.99 -20.55 28.98
CA LEU A 23 -2.77 -21.74 29.33
C LEU A 23 -4.27 -21.39 29.19
N LEU A 24 -4.94 -21.84 28.11
CA LEU A 24 -6.40 -22.06 27.96
C LEU A 24 -6.93 -21.99 26.51
N LYS A 25 -6.13 -21.65 25.47
CA LYS A 25 -6.59 -21.75 24.07
C LYS A 25 -5.50 -22.32 23.15
N PRO A 26 -5.75 -23.38 22.35
CA PRO A 26 -4.78 -23.85 21.38
C PRO A 26 -4.53 -22.75 20.34
N CYS A 27 -3.29 -22.24 20.29
CA CYS A 27 -2.86 -21.24 19.32
C CYS A 27 -2.96 -21.81 17.90
N LEU A 28 -4.06 -21.50 17.20
CA LEU A 28 -4.25 -21.67 15.73
C LEU A 28 -3.35 -20.71 14.92
N ILE A 29 -2.18 -20.33 15.43
CA ILE A 29 -1.31 -19.35 14.78
C ILE A 29 -0.56 -20.06 13.65
N GLU A 30 -0.97 -19.83 12.40
CA GLU A 30 -0.31 -20.35 11.20
C GLU A 30 0.97 -19.57 10.83
N LYS A 31 0.99 -18.27 11.16
CA LYS A 31 2.07 -17.34 10.82
C LYS A 31 2.39 -16.43 11.99
N LEU A 32 3.68 -16.24 12.27
CA LEU A 32 4.18 -15.25 13.23
C LEU A 32 4.80 -14.08 12.48
N ALA A 33 4.41 -12.86 12.81
CA ALA A 33 4.99 -11.63 12.26
C ALA A 33 5.98 -11.02 13.25
N TYR A 34 7.20 -10.75 12.80
CA TYR A 34 8.25 -10.11 13.59
C TYR A 34 8.65 -8.79 12.95
N SER A 35 8.77 -7.74 13.76
CA SER A 35 9.27 -6.44 13.36
C SER A 35 10.68 -6.21 13.87
N TRP A 36 11.56 -5.68 13.03
CA TRP A 36 12.88 -5.19 13.42
C TRP A 36 13.11 -3.74 12.98
N ILE A 37 13.89 -2.99 13.76
CA ILE A 37 14.27 -1.61 13.50
C ILE A 37 15.75 -1.47 13.85
N PHE A 38 16.58 -1.12 12.87
CA PHE A 38 18.00 -0.87 13.08
C PHE A 38 18.42 0.42 12.37
N ASN A 39 19.21 1.23 13.06
CA ASN A 39 19.73 2.50 12.52
C ASN A 39 21.10 2.33 11.84
N PHE A 40 21.73 1.16 11.98
CA PHE A 40 23.03 0.83 11.39
C PHE A 40 22.92 -0.43 10.51
N VAL A 41 23.92 -0.65 9.65
CA VAL A 41 23.95 -1.81 8.75
C VAL A 41 24.33 -3.05 9.53
N PHE A 42 23.36 -3.93 9.76
CA PHE A 42 23.57 -5.26 10.34
C PHE A 42 23.28 -6.34 9.31
N THR A 43 23.92 -7.49 9.45
CA THR A 43 23.57 -8.69 8.68
C THR A 43 22.99 -9.75 9.60
N TYR A 44 22.15 -10.61 9.06
CA TYR A 44 21.50 -11.68 9.80
C TYR A 44 21.72 -13.02 9.11
N TRP A 45 21.69 -14.09 9.90
CA TRP A 45 21.72 -15.46 9.44
C TRP A 45 20.89 -16.33 10.39
N PHE A 46 19.96 -17.10 9.85
CA PHE A 46 19.27 -18.16 10.57
C PHE A 46 20.14 -19.42 10.54
N ASP A 47 20.83 -19.71 11.64
CA ASP A 47 21.75 -20.85 11.81
C ASP A 47 20.99 -22.16 12.09
N GLU A 48 19.81 -22.07 12.73
CA GLU A 48 18.95 -23.21 13.01
C GLU A 48 17.51 -22.91 12.57
N LEU A 49 16.92 -23.79 11.77
CA LEU A 49 15.54 -23.70 11.31
C LEU A 49 14.96 -25.10 11.11
N ARG A 50 14.56 -25.74 12.21
CA ARG A 50 14.11 -27.14 12.18
C ARG A 50 12.96 -27.42 13.13
N THR A 51 12.16 -28.42 12.79
CA THR A 51 11.18 -29.05 13.66
C THR A 51 11.78 -30.30 14.31
N LEU A 52 11.43 -30.59 15.56
CA LEU A 52 11.80 -31.84 16.24
C LEU A 52 10.96 -33.02 15.76
N ASP A 53 9.73 -32.76 15.32
CA ASP A 53 8.84 -33.78 14.77
C ASP A 53 8.37 -33.40 13.37
N VAL A 54 8.95 -34.06 12.37
CA VAL A 54 8.65 -33.89 10.94
C VAL A 54 7.36 -34.61 10.51
N LYS A 55 6.81 -35.50 11.36
CA LYS A 55 5.52 -36.15 11.11
C LYS A 55 4.36 -35.23 11.42
N LEU A 56 4.51 -34.34 12.40
CA LEU A 56 3.49 -33.36 12.82
C LEU A 56 3.66 -31.98 12.13
N LEU A 57 4.89 -31.52 11.94
CA LEU A 57 5.18 -30.21 11.33
C LEU A 57 6.06 -30.34 10.10
N TYR A 58 5.78 -29.53 9.09
CA TYR A 58 6.74 -29.27 8.02
C TYR A 58 7.86 -28.35 8.51
N THR A 59 8.98 -28.32 7.79
CA THR A 59 10.03 -27.32 7.99
C THR A 59 9.42 -25.91 7.87
N PRO A 60 9.69 -25.00 8.82
CA PRO A 60 9.08 -23.67 8.79
C PRO A 60 9.59 -22.87 7.58
N LEU A 61 8.76 -21.96 7.09
CA LEU A 61 9.04 -21.14 5.92
C LEU A 61 9.19 -19.67 6.34
N LEU A 62 10.25 -19.03 5.87
CA LEU A 62 10.51 -17.60 6.09
C LEU A 62 10.03 -16.79 4.88
N SER A 63 9.41 -15.63 5.13
CA SER A 63 9.07 -14.66 4.06
C SER A 63 10.29 -13.87 3.55
N ILE A 64 11.45 -14.07 4.17
CA ILE A 64 12.75 -13.47 3.86
C ILE A 64 13.79 -14.58 3.62
N PRO A 65 14.90 -14.32 2.93
CA PRO A 65 15.98 -15.31 2.81
C PRO A 65 16.57 -15.67 4.19
N THR A 66 17.18 -16.85 4.30
CA THR A 66 17.80 -17.33 5.55
C THR A 66 19.04 -16.54 5.98
N SER A 67 19.59 -15.70 5.10
CA SER A 67 20.60 -14.71 5.45
C SER A 67 20.44 -13.46 4.58
N GLY A 68 20.89 -12.32 5.10
CA GLY A 68 20.76 -11.05 4.39
C GLY A 68 21.20 -9.85 5.21
N VAL A 69 20.93 -8.66 4.67
CA VAL A 69 21.14 -7.38 5.34
C VAL A 69 19.83 -6.96 6.01
N ILE A 70 19.89 -6.52 7.25
CA ILE A 70 18.71 -6.00 7.95
C ILE A 70 18.40 -4.59 7.39
N PRO A 71 17.17 -4.32 6.94
CA PRO A 71 16.81 -3.01 6.41
C PRO A 71 16.96 -1.91 7.48
N GLY A 72 17.45 -0.73 7.08
CA GLY A 72 17.61 0.44 7.97
C GLY A 72 16.31 1.12 8.40
N GLY A 73 15.16 0.47 8.22
CA GLY A 73 13.82 0.98 8.54
C GLY A 73 12.90 -0.15 8.99
N PRO A 74 11.75 0.17 9.62
CA PRO A 74 10.85 -0.82 10.18
C PRO A 74 10.40 -1.79 9.11
N SER A 75 10.73 -3.07 9.30
CA SER A 75 10.44 -4.12 8.34
C SER A 75 9.87 -5.33 9.08
N ILE A 76 8.89 -5.97 8.44
CA ILE A 76 8.20 -7.13 8.99
C ILE A 76 8.59 -8.37 8.17
N PHE A 77 8.93 -9.45 8.85
CA PHE A 77 9.03 -10.77 8.21
C PHE A 77 8.12 -11.77 8.92
N GLN A 78 7.70 -12.77 8.17
CA GLN A 78 6.79 -13.81 8.63
C GLN A 78 7.49 -15.16 8.69
N ILE A 79 7.17 -15.92 9.74
CA ILE A 79 7.54 -17.33 9.89
C ILE A 79 6.26 -18.15 9.82
N SER A 80 6.13 -18.96 8.77
CA SER A 80 5.01 -19.89 8.61
C SER A 80 5.41 -21.24 9.19
N ILE A 81 4.55 -21.81 10.04
CA ILE A 81 4.82 -23.08 10.74
C ILE A 81 3.71 -24.07 10.33
N PRO A 82 3.85 -24.78 9.21
CA PRO A 82 2.75 -25.55 8.65
C PRO A 82 2.66 -26.94 9.30
N CYS A 83 1.45 -27.35 9.68
CA CYS A 83 1.17 -28.72 10.11
C CYS A 83 1.11 -29.65 8.90
N THR A 84 1.55 -30.90 9.07
CA THR A 84 1.36 -31.97 8.06
C THR A 84 -0.09 -32.46 8.03
N GLY A 85 -0.78 -32.33 9.17
CA GLY A 85 -2.08 -32.89 9.47
C GLY A 85 -2.18 -34.40 9.24
N LYS A 86 -1.12 -35.15 9.52
CA LYS A 86 -1.17 -36.62 9.51
C LYS A 86 -1.62 -37.20 10.85
N GLU A 87 -1.23 -36.55 11.94
CA GLU A 87 -1.41 -37.02 13.32
C GLU A 87 -1.75 -35.81 14.20
N ASP A 88 -2.47 -36.05 15.29
CA ASP A 88 -2.71 -35.07 16.34
C ASP A 88 -1.48 -35.00 17.25
N GLY A 89 -1.05 -33.81 17.63
CA GLY A 89 0.04 -33.68 18.59
C GLY A 89 0.57 -32.27 18.76
N ILE A 90 1.56 -32.13 19.64
CA ILE A 90 2.29 -30.88 19.84
C ILE A 90 3.73 -31.12 19.41
N SER A 91 4.18 -30.37 18.41
CA SER A 91 5.56 -30.42 17.94
C SER A 91 6.32 -29.15 18.31
N THR A 92 7.63 -29.29 18.43
CA THR A 92 8.53 -28.22 18.83
C THR A 92 9.39 -27.78 17.66
N LEU A 93 9.41 -26.48 17.40
CA LEU A 93 10.24 -25.80 16.43
C LEU A 93 11.41 -25.10 17.13
N ILE A 94 12.61 -25.25 16.58
CA ILE A 94 13.80 -24.55 17.05
C ILE A 94 14.26 -23.60 15.95
N LEU A 95 14.45 -22.33 16.33
CA LEU A 95 14.97 -21.28 15.48
C LEU A 95 16.19 -20.63 16.13
N GLY A 96 17.29 -20.57 15.41
CA GLY A 96 18.45 -19.79 15.76
C GLY A 96 18.57 -18.60 14.83
N LEU A 97 18.76 -17.40 15.38
CA LEU A 97 19.03 -16.17 14.63
C LEU A 97 20.32 -15.54 15.12
N GLN A 98 21.31 -15.49 14.24
CA GLN A 98 22.56 -14.78 14.46
C GLN A 98 22.52 -13.43 13.75
N ILE A 99 22.98 -12.38 14.45
CA ILE A 99 23.07 -11.03 13.91
C ILE A 99 24.51 -10.57 14.05
N PHE A 100 25.06 -10.03 12.95
CA PHE A 100 26.42 -9.54 12.88
C PHE A 100 26.43 -8.05 12.64
N THR A 101 27.41 -7.38 13.24
CA THR A 101 27.75 -5.99 12.94
C THR A 101 28.29 -5.84 11.52
N ASP A 102 28.42 -4.61 11.05
CA ASP A 102 29.13 -4.22 9.83
C ASP A 102 30.56 -4.79 9.74
N LYS A 103 31.23 -4.95 10.88
CA LYS A 103 32.57 -5.56 11.03
C LYS A 103 32.55 -7.10 11.05
N GLY A 104 31.40 -7.73 10.81
CA GLY A 104 31.23 -9.19 10.79
C GLY A 104 31.29 -9.85 12.17
N ARG A 105 31.20 -9.08 13.26
CA ARG A 105 31.24 -9.62 14.63
C ARG A 105 29.82 -9.91 15.13
N PRO A 106 29.56 -11.05 15.78
CA PRO A 106 28.24 -11.34 16.35
C PRO A 106 27.89 -10.35 17.46
N ILE A 107 26.63 -9.91 17.51
CA ILE A 107 26.16 -9.06 18.61
C ILE A 107 26.12 -9.86 19.93
N LYS A 108 26.25 -9.16 21.07
CA LYS A 108 26.18 -9.80 22.39
C LYS A 108 24.82 -10.49 22.59
N GLY A 109 24.87 -11.78 22.93
CA GLY A 109 23.69 -12.64 23.09
C GLY A 109 23.29 -13.46 21.85
N SER A 110 23.95 -13.28 20.70
CA SER A 110 23.70 -14.12 19.53
C SER A 110 24.46 -15.46 19.59
N PRO A 111 23.92 -16.57 19.04
CA PRO A 111 22.63 -16.67 18.34
C PRO A 111 21.44 -16.64 19.30
N MET A 112 20.40 -15.90 18.92
CA MET A 112 19.13 -15.90 19.63
C MET A 112 18.38 -17.20 19.30
N LYS A 113 18.30 -18.10 20.28
CA LYS A 113 17.59 -19.37 20.15
C LYS A 113 16.16 -19.24 20.66
N LEU A 114 15.18 -19.49 19.79
CA LEU A 114 13.76 -19.55 20.10
C LEU A 114 13.28 -20.99 19.97
N THR A 115 12.62 -21.48 21.02
CA THR A 115 11.94 -22.79 21.01
C THR A 115 10.43 -22.55 21.08
N LEU A 116 9.72 -22.91 20.01
CA LEU A 116 8.29 -22.68 19.87
C LEU A 116 7.56 -24.03 19.86
N LYS A 117 6.45 -24.16 20.57
CA LYS A 117 5.58 -25.34 20.51
C LYS A 117 4.33 -25.01 19.70
N LYS A 118 3.94 -25.90 18.77
CA LYS A 118 2.71 -25.78 17.97
C LYS A 118 1.90 -27.06 18.08
N LYS A 119 0.62 -26.91 18.43
CA LYS A 119 -0.37 -27.98 18.31
C LYS A 119 -0.78 -28.13 16.84
N CYS A 120 -0.78 -29.36 16.36
CA CYS A 120 -1.30 -29.78 15.07
C CYS A 120 -2.39 -30.82 15.32
N ASP A 121 -3.44 -30.73 14.50
CA ASP A 121 -4.51 -31.72 14.50
C ASP A 121 -4.40 -32.54 13.20
N ALA A 122 -4.72 -33.83 13.25
CA ALA A 122 -4.78 -34.72 12.12
C ALA A 122 -5.91 -34.29 11.18
N PHE A 123 -5.65 -34.34 9.87
CA PHE A 123 -6.68 -34.24 8.86
C PHE A 123 -7.49 -35.54 8.87
N VAL A 124 -8.58 -35.54 9.62
CA VAL A 124 -9.65 -36.51 9.41
C VAL A 124 -10.39 -36.07 8.14
N PRO A 125 -10.40 -36.87 7.06
CA PRO A 125 -11.23 -36.58 5.89
C PRO A 125 -12.68 -36.67 6.34
N SER A 126 -13.26 -35.53 6.69
CA SER A 126 -14.67 -35.43 7.03
C SER A 126 -15.41 -35.00 5.79
N THR A 127 -16.34 -35.83 5.34
CA THR A 127 -17.34 -35.47 4.32
C THR A 127 -18.32 -34.42 4.84
N ARG A 128 -18.31 -34.13 6.14
CA ARG A 128 -19.15 -33.14 6.80
C ARG A 128 -18.29 -31.97 7.28
N CYS A 129 -18.58 -30.77 6.78
CA CYS A 129 -17.89 -29.58 7.24
C CYS A 129 -18.21 -29.26 8.70
N LYS A 130 -17.20 -28.75 9.41
CA LYS A 130 -17.36 -28.26 10.78
C LYS A 130 -18.39 -27.12 10.88
N PHE A 131 -18.46 -26.29 9.84
CA PHE A 131 -19.41 -25.19 9.71
C PHE A 131 -20.22 -25.33 8.42
N LYS A 132 -21.45 -24.80 8.41
CA LYS A 132 -22.22 -24.68 7.16
C LYS A 132 -21.58 -23.59 6.30
N CYS A 133 -21.17 -23.93 5.08
CA CYS A 133 -20.60 -22.97 4.16
C CYS A 133 -21.71 -22.06 3.58
N LEU A 134 -21.55 -20.75 3.74
CA LEU A 134 -22.47 -19.72 3.28
C LEU A 134 -21.98 -19.08 1.97
N ASN A 135 -22.79 -18.21 1.37
CA ASN A 135 -22.42 -17.37 0.23
C ASN A 135 -21.79 -18.13 -0.95
N GLY A 136 -22.32 -19.32 -1.25
CA GLY A 136 -21.84 -20.16 -2.36
C GLY A 136 -20.50 -20.86 -2.10
N GLY A 137 -20.01 -20.87 -0.85
CA GLY A 137 -18.86 -21.69 -0.47
C GLY A 137 -19.20 -23.18 -0.46
N PHE A 138 -18.24 -24.03 -0.80
CA PHE A 138 -18.39 -25.48 -0.79
C PHE A 138 -17.51 -26.14 0.28
N CYS A 139 -17.99 -27.28 0.77
CA CYS A 139 -17.23 -28.08 1.72
C CYS A 139 -16.18 -28.91 1.01
N ASN A 140 -14.91 -28.71 1.35
CA ASN A 140 -13.83 -29.52 0.78
C ASN A 140 -13.63 -30.83 1.56
N HIS A 141 -12.79 -31.71 1.01
CA HIS A 141 -12.47 -33.02 1.58
C HIS A 141 -11.78 -32.96 2.96
N LEU A 142 -11.30 -31.78 3.38
CA LEU A 142 -10.70 -31.54 4.68
C LEU A 142 -11.73 -31.06 5.72
N GLY A 143 -13.02 -31.01 5.37
CA GLY A 143 -14.08 -30.50 6.24
C GLY A 143 -14.03 -28.99 6.48
N LEU A 144 -13.35 -28.24 5.59
CA LEU A 144 -13.24 -26.78 5.61
C LEU A 144 -14.05 -26.15 4.47
N CYS A 145 -14.58 -24.96 4.70
CA CYS A 145 -15.28 -24.21 3.67
C CYS A 145 -14.30 -23.52 2.72
N GLU A 146 -14.39 -23.84 1.43
CA GLU A 146 -13.76 -23.08 0.35
C GLU A 146 -14.74 -22.02 -0.14
N CYS A 147 -14.39 -20.76 0.04
CA CYS A 147 -15.28 -19.63 -0.20
C CYS A 147 -15.28 -19.20 -1.67
N ALA A 148 -16.45 -18.77 -2.14
CA ALA A 148 -16.59 -18.11 -3.42
C ALA A 148 -15.80 -16.79 -3.46
N GLN A 149 -15.54 -16.29 -4.67
CA GLN A 149 -14.78 -15.07 -4.86
C GLN A 149 -15.41 -13.88 -4.11
N GLY A 150 -14.59 -13.15 -3.36
CA GLY A 150 -15.03 -12.01 -2.57
C GLY A 150 -15.66 -12.37 -1.23
N PHE A 151 -15.57 -13.62 -0.77
CA PHE A 151 -15.98 -14.02 0.57
C PHE A 151 -14.84 -14.70 1.35
N HIS A 152 -14.90 -14.64 2.67
CA HIS A 152 -13.93 -15.25 3.58
C HIS A 152 -14.55 -15.54 4.96
N GLY A 153 -13.78 -16.18 5.84
CA GLY A 153 -14.24 -16.63 7.15
C GLY A 153 -14.28 -18.15 7.25
N GLN A 154 -14.60 -18.69 8.43
CA GLN A 154 -14.63 -20.14 8.65
C GLN A 154 -15.85 -20.81 7.99
N SER A 155 -16.90 -20.02 7.74
CA SER A 155 -18.14 -20.39 7.07
C SER A 155 -18.43 -19.55 5.83
N CYS A 156 -17.46 -18.78 5.33
CA CYS A 156 -17.64 -17.83 4.22
C CYS A 156 -18.66 -16.73 4.51
N GLU A 157 -18.81 -16.39 5.79
CA GLU A 157 -19.81 -15.45 6.29
C GLU A 157 -19.45 -13.97 6.06
N LYS A 158 -18.17 -13.66 5.79
CA LYS A 158 -17.68 -12.29 5.64
C LYS A 158 -17.44 -11.98 4.17
N SER A 159 -17.87 -10.81 3.72
CA SER A 159 -17.64 -10.31 2.37
C SER A 159 -16.41 -9.39 2.31
N LEU A 160 -15.68 -9.49 1.21
CA LEU A 160 -14.58 -8.62 0.82
C LEU A 160 -15.05 -7.73 -0.32
N CYS A 161 -15.09 -6.43 -0.08
CA CYS A 161 -15.28 -5.43 -1.12
C CYS A 161 -13.92 -5.02 -1.65
N ASP A 162 -13.66 -5.30 -2.93
CA ASP A 162 -12.50 -4.79 -3.66
C ASP A 162 -12.99 -3.96 -4.86
N PRO A 163 -12.81 -2.63 -4.85
CA PRO A 163 -12.13 -1.84 -3.84
C PRO A 163 -12.99 -1.60 -2.59
N SER A 164 -12.34 -1.43 -1.43
CA SER A 164 -13.02 -1.33 -0.13
C SER A 164 -13.97 -0.12 -0.04
N CYS A 165 -15.00 -0.25 0.79
CA CYS A 165 -15.94 0.84 1.09
C CYS A 165 -15.21 2.02 1.74
N GLU A 166 -15.53 3.25 1.32
CA GLU A 166 -15.00 4.50 1.86
C GLU A 166 -15.95 5.07 2.94
N ASN A 167 -15.50 6.11 3.64
CA ASN A 167 -16.30 6.84 4.63
C ASN A 167 -17.02 5.96 5.65
N ASN A 168 -16.36 4.88 6.10
CA ASN A 168 -16.88 3.93 7.09
C ASN A 168 -18.11 3.12 6.62
N GLY A 169 -18.27 2.94 5.30
CA GLY A 169 -19.27 2.03 4.73
C GLY A 169 -19.02 0.56 5.09
N THR A 170 -20.10 -0.20 5.27
CA THR A 170 -20.04 -1.64 5.60
C THR A 170 -20.18 -2.47 4.34
N CYS A 171 -19.25 -3.40 4.12
CA CYS A 171 -19.33 -4.33 2.99
C CYS A 171 -20.37 -5.43 3.28
N MET A 172 -21.42 -5.51 2.46
CA MET A 172 -22.49 -6.50 2.60
C MET A 172 -22.27 -7.71 1.68
N SER A 173 -21.80 -7.46 0.47
CA SER A 173 -21.43 -8.48 -0.51
C SER A 173 -20.31 -7.93 -1.40
N PRO A 174 -19.66 -8.76 -2.23
CA PRO A 174 -18.69 -8.27 -3.20
C PRO A 174 -19.28 -7.10 -4.00
N GLU A 175 -18.53 -6.00 -4.08
CA GLU A 175 -18.91 -4.74 -4.74
C GLU A 175 -20.11 -3.96 -4.16
N VAL A 176 -20.74 -4.43 -3.08
CA VAL A 176 -21.91 -3.77 -2.48
C VAL A 176 -21.59 -3.27 -1.08
N CYS A 177 -21.54 -1.94 -0.97
CA CYS A 177 -21.36 -1.22 0.29
C CYS A 177 -22.68 -0.64 0.79
N ILE A 178 -22.96 -0.84 2.07
CA ILE A 178 -23.97 -0.09 2.81
C ILE A 178 -23.32 1.20 3.29
N CYS A 179 -23.86 2.33 2.87
CA CYS A 179 -23.32 3.64 3.20
C CYS A 179 -23.95 4.21 4.46
N PRO A 180 -23.17 4.87 5.32
CA PRO A 180 -23.72 5.63 6.42
C PRO A 180 -24.49 6.84 5.91
N ASP A 181 -25.32 7.42 6.77
CA ASP A 181 -26.09 8.63 6.49
C ASP A 181 -25.17 9.75 5.98
N GLY A 182 -25.66 10.50 4.99
CA GLY A 182 -24.87 11.55 4.35
C GLY A 182 -23.83 11.05 3.33
N PHE A 183 -23.80 9.76 2.97
CA PHE A 183 -22.93 9.22 1.93
C PHE A 183 -23.68 8.33 0.93
N SER A 184 -23.16 8.26 -0.30
CA SER A 184 -23.73 7.49 -1.41
C SER A 184 -22.66 7.08 -2.42
N GLY A 185 -23.07 6.30 -3.42
CA GLY A 185 -22.16 5.72 -4.41
C GLY A 185 -21.87 4.24 -4.12
N LYS A 186 -21.22 3.56 -5.06
CA LYS A 186 -20.99 2.11 -4.95
C LYS A 186 -20.07 1.76 -3.79
N ARG A 187 -19.20 2.70 -3.41
CA ARG A 187 -18.21 2.58 -2.34
C ARG A 187 -18.41 3.65 -1.28
N CYS A 188 -19.57 4.31 -1.22
CA CYS A 188 -19.83 5.41 -0.29
C CYS A 188 -18.89 6.60 -0.49
N GLU A 189 -18.39 6.79 -1.71
CA GLU A 189 -17.40 7.81 -2.05
C GLU A 189 -18.00 9.22 -2.22
N ARG A 190 -19.32 9.35 -2.35
CA ARG A 190 -20.00 10.63 -2.57
C ARG A 190 -20.69 11.09 -1.30
N ALA A 191 -20.28 12.22 -0.75
CA ALA A 191 -21.02 12.89 0.31
C ALA A 191 -22.33 13.49 -0.22
N LEU A 192 -23.37 13.45 0.59
CA LEU A 192 -24.67 14.06 0.40
C LEU A 192 -24.83 15.19 1.41
N CYS A 193 -25.32 16.32 0.93
CA CYS A 193 -25.66 17.48 1.76
C CYS A 193 -27.18 17.64 1.69
N ARG A 194 -27.83 17.90 2.83
CA ARG A 194 -29.29 18.12 2.90
C ARG A 194 -29.70 19.33 2.07
N GLU A 195 -28.93 20.41 2.19
CA GLU A 195 -29.00 21.54 1.26
C GLU A 195 -27.96 21.39 0.15
N PRO A 196 -28.36 21.52 -1.13
CA PRO A 196 -27.43 21.44 -2.24
C PRO A 196 -26.47 22.64 -2.23
N CYS A 197 -25.18 22.36 -2.41
CA CYS A 197 -24.16 23.40 -2.53
C CYS A 197 -24.42 24.28 -3.77
N GLN A 198 -24.57 25.58 -3.56
CA GLN A 198 -24.83 26.55 -4.62
C GLN A 198 -23.55 26.99 -5.33
N HIS A 199 -23.70 27.73 -6.43
CA HIS A 199 -22.59 28.37 -7.18
C HIS A 199 -21.45 27.41 -7.59
N GLY A 200 -21.80 26.15 -7.91
CA GLY A 200 -20.86 25.11 -8.33
C GLY A 200 -20.02 24.53 -7.18
N GLY A 201 -20.42 24.74 -5.92
CA GLY A 201 -19.85 24.05 -4.78
C GLY A 201 -20.11 22.53 -4.86
N ARG A 202 -19.27 21.75 -4.17
CA ARG A 202 -19.44 20.28 -4.09
C ARG A 202 -19.53 19.85 -2.63
N CYS A 203 -20.43 18.92 -2.35
CA CYS A 203 -20.52 18.32 -1.03
C CYS A 203 -19.29 17.45 -0.80
N ILE A 204 -18.60 17.67 0.32
CA ILE A 204 -17.38 16.92 0.67
C ILE A 204 -17.55 16.08 1.94
N GLN A 205 -18.52 16.42 2.77
CA GLN A 205 -18.94 15.69 3.96
C GLN A 205 -20.41 16.05 4.23
N GLU A 206 -21.10 15.30 5.10
CA GLU A 206 -22.47 15.62 5.52
C GLU A 206 -22.60 17.11 5.89
N ASP A 207 -23.46 17.81 5.15
CA ASP A 207 -23.74 19.26 5.28
C ASP A 207 -22.52 20.19 5.22
N VAL A 208 -21.40 19.73 4.63
CA VAL A 208 -20.22 20.55 4.38
C VAL A 208 -19.96 20.70 2.89
N CYS A 209 -20.14 21.93 2.39
CA CYS A 209 -19.83 22.29 1.02
C CYS A 209 -18.42 22.84 0.85
N TRP A 210 -17.72 22.33 -0.16
CA TRP A 210 -16.52 22.97 -0.69
C TRP A 210 -16.92 24.03 -1.72
N CYS A 211 -16.65 25.30 -1.40
CA CYS A 211 -17.02 26.42 -2.24
C CYS A 211 -15.99 26.75 -3.31
N THR A 212 -16.50 27.13 -4.48
CA THR A 212 -15.68 27.65 -5.56
C THR A 212 -15.08 29.02 -5.18
N LYS A 213 -13.99 29.40 -5.85
CA LYS A 213 -13.29 30.65 -5.53
C LYS A 213 -14.23 31.85 -5.67
N GLY A 214 -14.32 32.65 -4.61
CA GLY A 214 -15.20 33.83 -4.56
C GLY A 214 -16.58 33.56 -3.96
N TYR A 215 -16.82 32.38 -3.39
CA TYR A 215 -18.03 32.03 -2.65
C TYR A 215 -17.70 31.46 -1.26
N MET A 216 -18.61 31.62 -0.30
CA MET A 216 -18.50 31.19 1.09
C MET A 216 -19.88 30.92 1.71
N GLY A 217 -19.89 30.41 2.95
CA GLY A 217 -21.09 29.97 3.66
C GLY A 217 -21.29 28.45 3.58
N ASN A 218 -22.17 27.91 4.42
CA ASN A 218 -22.39 26.48 4.58
C ASN A 218 -22.83 25.79 3.27
N ALA A 219 -23.63 26.49 2.46
CA ALA A 219 -24.10 26.05 1.15
C ALA A 219 -23.47 26.85 0.00
N CYS A 220 -22.37 27.57 0.24
CA CYS A 220 -21.73 28.46 -0.76
C CYS A 220 -22.65 29.56 -1.30
N GLN A 221 -23.57 30.03 -0.46
CA GLN A 221 -24.61 30.99 -0.81
C GLN A 221 -24.09 32.43 -0.93
N PHE A 222 -22.99 32.78 -0.23
CA PHE A 222 -22.49 34.15 -0.16
C PHE A 222 -21.30 34.37 -1.09
N SER A 223 -21.33 35.40 -1.92
CA SER A 223 -20.17 35.81 -2.72
C SER A 223 -19.19 36.67 -1.91
N LYS A 224 -17.89 36.42 -2.10
CA LYS A 224 -16.79 37.16 -1.49
C LYS A 224 -15.86 37.68 -2.57
N CYS A 225 -15.66 39.00 -2.59
CA CYS A 225 -14.79 39.67 -3.54
C CYS A 225 -13.39 39.86 -2.90
N ARG A 226 -12.33 39.75 -3.70
CA ARG A 226 -10.98 40.15 -3.31
C ARG A 226 -10.31 40.88 -4.49
N PRO A 227 -10.04 42.19 -4.39
CA PRO A 227 -10.29 43.07 -3.23
C PRO A 227 -11.79 43.26 -2.94
N ASP A 228 -12.10 43.67 -1.70
CA ASP A 228 -13.49 43.97 -1.30
C ASP A 228 -14.04 45.17 -2.08
N CYS A 229 -15.35 45.17 -2.31
CA CYS A 229 -16.05 46.28 -2.96
C CYS A 229 -16.04 47.51 -2.03
N LYS A 230 -15.64 48.67 -2.55
CA LYS A 230 -15.56 49.93 -1.79
C LYS A 230 -16.89 50.68 -1.81
N HIS A 231 -16.99 51.68 -0.93
CA HIS A 231 -18.10 52.64 -0.86
C HIS A 231 -19.50 52.01 -0.81
N GLY A 232 -19.65 50.90 -0.09
CA GLY A 232 -20.92 50.20 0.06
C GLY A 232 -21.34 49.33 -1.13
N GLY A 233 -20.43 49.03 -2.07
CA GLY A 233 -20.70 48.08 -3.14
C GLY A 233 -20.94 46.66 -2.62
N ILE A 234 -21.86 45.92 -3.24
CA ILE A 234 -22.21 44.55 -2.87
C ILE A 234 -21.52 43.58 -3.82
N CYS A 235 -20.91 42.52 -3.29
CA CYS A 235 -20.30 41.47 -4.10
C CYS A 235 -21.40 40.51 -4.59
N VAL A 236 -21.63 40.44 -5.90
CA VAL A 236 -22.71 39.65 -6.53
C VAL A 236 -22.20 38.43 -7.32
N GLY A 237 -20.95 38.04 -7.08
CA GLY A 237 -20.33 36.86 -7.68
C GLY A 237 -18.81 36.88 -7.54
N ASN A 238 -18.12 36.00 -8.26
CA ASN A 238 -16.66 35.92 -8.21
C ASN A 238 -15.99 37.22 -8.68
N ASN A 239 -15.55 38.05 -7.72
CA ASN A 239 -14.91 39.36 -7.93
C ASN A 239 -15.73 40.34 -8.80
N LYS A 240 -17.05 40.32 -8.65
CA LYS A 240 -17.95 41.28 -9.31
C LYS A 240 -18.68 42.12 -8.28
N CYS A 241 -18.40 43.42 -8.29
CA CYS A 241 -19.06 44.39 -7.43
C CYS A 241 -20.24 45.04 -8.17
N GLN A 242 -21.38 45.07 -7.50
CA GLN A 242 -22.50 45.94 -7.86
C GLN A 242 -22.32 47.25 -7.10
N CYS A 243 -22.10 48.33 -7.86
CA CYS A 243 -21.82 49.65 -7.29
C CYS A 243 -23.10 50.45 -7.06
N PRO A 244 -23.17 51.26 -5.99
CA PRO A 244 -24.22 52.27 -5.83
C PRO A 244 -24.16 53.29 -6.97
N ALA A 245 -25.29 53.96 -7.26
CA ALA A 245 -25.43 54.85 -8.42
C ALA A 245 -24.37 55.97 -8.53
N ALA A 246 -23.79 56.40 -7.40
CA ALA A 246 -22.77 57.45 -7.37
C ALA A 246 -21.33 56.94 -7.59
N TYR A 247 -21.12 55.62 -7.73
CA TYR A 247 -19.80 55.00 -7.85
C TYR A 247 -19.72 54.04 -9.03
N SER A 248 -18.53 53.91 -9.61
CA SER A 248 -18.21 53.04 -10.74
C SER A 248 -16.79 52.48 -10.62
N GLY A 249 -16.43 51.54 -11.50
CA GLY A 249 -15.13 50.85 -11.45
C GLY A 249 -15.28 49.36 -11.14
N ALA A 250 -14.16 48.65 -11.08
CA ALA A 250 -14.18 47.19 -10.86
C ALA A 250 -14.49 46.82 -9.40
N ILE A 251 -14.18 47.71 -8.47
CA ILE A 251 -14.40 47.58 -7.03
C ILE A 251 -15.14 48.81 -6.47
N CYS A 252 -15.87 49.56 -7.31
CA CYS A 252 -16.60 50.78 -6.93
C CYS A 252 -15.71 51.90 -6.39
N GLU A 253 -14.50 52.02 -6.93
CA GLU A 253 -13.47 52.97 -6.49
C GLU A 253 -13.66 54.39 -7.02
N THR A 254 -14.39 54.58 -8.13
CA THR A 254 -14.50 55.86 -8.83
C THR A 254 -15.83 56.54 -8.53
N ARG A 255 -15.85 57.81 -8.11
CA ARG A 255 -17.10 58.58 -7.90
C ARG A 255 -17.59 59.19 -9.22
N GLU A 256 -18.86 59.03 -9.57
CA GLU A 256 -19.42 59.47 -10.86
C GLU A 256 -19.67 60.99 -10.98
N THR A 257 -19.39 61.78 -9.92
CA THR A 257 -19.54 63.24 -9.93
C THR A 257 -18.57 63.98 -10.85
N GLU A 258 -17.58 63.28 -11.42
CA GLU A 258 -16.64 63.84 -12.41
C GLU A 258 -16.95 63.31 -13.82
N ARG A 259 -18.12 63.63 -14.36
CA ARG A 259 -18.34 63.60 -15.82
C ARG A 259 -18.09 64.99 -16.41
N PRO A 260 -16.93 65.26 -17.04
CA PRO A 260 -16.88 66.29 -18.06
C PRO A 260 -17.86 65.87 -19.17
N ARG A 261 -18.75 66.79 -19.58
CA ARG A 261 -19.63 66.62 -20.74
C ARG A 261 -18.83 66.06 -21.91
N ARG A 262 -19.20 64.86 -22.39
CA ARG A 262 -18.56 64.19 -23.54
C ARG A 262 -18.61 65.10 -24.77
N SER A 263 -17.49 65.74 -25.11
CA SER A 263 -17.28 66.20 -26.48
C SER A 263 -17.04 64.97 -27.37
N ASN A 264 -17.70 64.95 -28.54
CA ASN A 264 -17.78 63.82 -29.48
C ASN A 264 -16.46 63.48 -30.20
N GLN A 265 -15.31 63.51 -29.53
CA GLN A 265 -13.99 63.24 -30.13
C GLN A 265 -13.60 61.74 -30.12
N TRP A 266 -14.17 60.93 -29.22
CA TRP A 266 -13.81 59.51 -29.06
C TRP A 266 -14.34 58.58 -30.17
N LYS A 267 -15.46 58.93 -30.82
CA LYS A 267 -16.02 58.14 -31.95
C LYS A 267 -15.13 58.21 -33.20
N ARG A 268 -14.39 59.30 -33.42
CA ARG A 268 -13.44 59.44 -34.55
C ARG A 268 -12.13 58.67 -34.34
N LYS A 269 -11.61 58.58 -33.10
CA LYS A 269 -10.35 57.85 -32.78
C LYS A 269 -10.51 56.31 -32.87
N LYS A 270 -11.69 55.74 -32.54
CA LYS A 270 -11.95 54.29 -32.70
C LYS A 270 -12.02 53.82 -34.17
N LYS A 271 -12.49 54.66 -35.11
CA LYS A 271 -12.49 54.31 -36.56
C LYS A 271 -11.08 54.35 -37.18
N LYS A 272 -10.19 55.26 -36.76
CA LYS A 272 -8.78 55.29 -37.25
C LYS A 272 -7.90 54.15 -36.68
N LYS A 273 -8.16 53.68 -35.44
CA LYS A 273 -7.39 52.57 -34.82
C LYS A 273 -7.79 51.18 -35.33
N LYS A 274 -9.03 50.99 -35.82
CA LYS A 274 -9.47 49.74 -36.49
C LYS A 274 -8.92 49.55 -37.91
N ARG A 275 -8.53 50.62 -38.63
CA ARG A 275 -7.92 50.52 -39.98
C ARG A 275 -6.41 50.23 -39.96
N LYS A 276 -5.67 50.57 -38.89
CA LYS A 276 -4.22 50.31 -38.79
C LYS A 276 -3.83 48.91 -38.27
N ASN A 277 -4.75 48.13 -37.72
CA ASN A 277 -4.47 46.78 -37.18
C ASN A 277 -4.68 45.61 -38.16
N ARG A 278 -4.88 45.88 -39.45
CA ARG A 278 -4.94 44.84 -40.51
C ARG A 278 -3.63 44.66 -41.29
N LYS A 279 -2.59 45.45 -41.05
CA LYS A 279 -1.28 45.31 -41.71
C LYS A 279 -0.16 45.30 -40.66
N GLY A 280 0.43 44.13 -40.41
CA GLY A 280 1.64 43.98 -39.57
C GLY A 280 1.55 42.92 -38.48
N ARG A 281 1.75 41.65 -38.82
CA ARG A 281 1.95 40.55 -37.86
C ARG A 281 3.31 39.89 -38.09
N PRO A 282 4.38 40.20 -37.34
CA PRO A 282 5.61 39.40 -37.35
C PRO A 282 5.50 38.22 -36.37
N ARG A 283 5.95 37.05 -36.83
CA ARG A 283 6.00 35.77 -36.11
C ARG A 283 6.96 35.83 -34.91
N LYS A 284 6.46 35.93 -33.67
CA LYS A 284 7.19 35.46 -32.47
C LYS A 284 6.83 33.99 -32.16
N LYS A 285 7.36 33.06 -32.96
CA LYS A 285 7.38 31.61 -32.70
C LYS A 285 8.82 31.07 -32.86
N SER A 286 9.77 31.47 -32.02
CA SER A 286 11.14 30.92 -32.13
C SER A 286 11.96 30.80 -30.84
N ARG A 287 11.46 31.18 -29.65
CA ARG A 287 12.22 30.99 -28.38
C ARG A 287 11.76 29.82 -27.48
N ASN A 288 10.51 29.36 -27.60
CA ASN A 288 9.98 28.26 -26.77
C ASN A 288 10.12 26.83 -27.35
N LYS A 289 10.68 26.65 -28.56
CA LYS A 289 10.92 25.32 -29.17
C LYS A 289 12.28 24.70 -28.79
N LYS A 290 13.32 25.49 -28.50
CA LYS A 290 14.66 24.99 -28.13
C LYS A 290 14.69 24.41 -26.70
N VAL A 291 14.03 25.04 -25.73
CA VAL A 291 13.97 24.56 -24.33
C VAL A 291 13.20 23.23 -24.21
N ARG A 292 12.08 23.07 -24.93
CA ARG A 292 11.30 21.83 -24.96
C ARG A 292 12.04 20.65 -25.64
N LYS A 293 12.91 20.90 -26.63
CA LYS A 293 13.72 19.86 -27.30
C LYS A 293 14.85 19.34 -26.40
N ASN A 294 15.51 20.20 -25.62
CA ASN A 294 16.60 19.79 -24.72
C ASN A 294 16.12 18.96 -23.51
N SER A 295 14.94 19.26 -22.96
CA SER A 295 14.30 18.46 -21.89
C SER A 295 13.93 17.04 -22.35
N LYS A 296 13.37 16.90 -23.57
CA LYS A 296 13.03 15.58 -24.15
C LYS A 296 14.27 14.72 -24.45
N ARG A 297 15.38 15.33 -24.87
CA ARG A 297 16.66 14.63 -25.17
C ARG A 297 17.34 14.10 -23.90
N ARG A 298 17.29 14.84 -22.78
CA ARG A 298 17.80 14.40 -21.46
C ARG A 298 16.96 13.26 -20.87
N LYS A 299 15.62 13.28 -20.99
CA LYS A 299 14.74 12.18 -20.54
C LYS A 299 14.95 10.89 -21.35
N SER A 300 15.22 10.99 -22.66
CA SER A 300 15.52 9.83 -23.53
C SER A 300 16.87 9.16 -23.18
N LYS A 301 17.94 9.94 -22.92
CA LYS A 301 19.24 9.39 -22.49
C LYS A 301 19.17 8.70 -21.12
N LYS A 302 18.41 9.24 -20.16
CA LYS A 302 18.20 8.63 -18.83
C LYS A 302 17.42 7.31 -18.92
N ARG A 303 16.44 7.22 -19.82
CA ARG A 303 15.64 6.00 -20.08
C ARG A 303 16.47 4.89 -20.76
N LYS A 304 17.40 5.25 -21.66
CA LYS A 304 18.34 4.28 -22.27
C LYS A 304 19.34 3.70 -21.26
N ARG A 305 19.91 4.53 -20.36
CA ARG A 305 20.82 4.04 -19.29
C ARG A 305 20.12 3.10 -18.30
N ARG A 306 18.88 3.39 -17.91
CA ARG A 306 18.09 2.52 -17.00
C ARG A 306 17.74 1.16 -17.62
N LYS A 307 17.49 1.10 -18.94
CA LYS A 307 17.28 -0.18 -19.67
C LYS A 307 18.56 -1.02 -19.75
N SER A 308 19.74 -0.39 -19.88
CA SER A 308 21.03 -1.08 -19.90
C SER A 308 21.35 -1.76 -18.57
N LEU A 309 21.14 -1.04 -17.45
CA LEU A 309 21.36 -1.57 -16.10
C LEU A 309 20.42 -2.72 -15.74
N LEU A 310 19.14 -2.64 -16.13
CA LEU A 310 18.18 -3.73 -15.93
C LEU A 310 18.58 -5.00 -16.70
N ALA A 311 19.05 -4.86 -17.94
CA ALA A 311 19.53 -5.98 -18.73
C ALA A 311 20.79 -6.64 -18.12
N GLU A 312 21.64 -5.86 -17.46
CA GLU A 312 22.85 -6.35 -16.80
C GLU A 312 22.53 -7.11 -15.50
N VAL A 313 21.60 -6.59 -14.70
CA VAL A 313 21.07 -7.27 -13.49
C VAL A 313 20.38 -8.60 -13.85
N GLU A 314 19.60 -8.63 -14.94
CA GLU A 314 18.98 -9.88 -15.41
C GLU A 314 20.01 -10.91 -15.87
N ARG A 315 21.07 -10.49 -16.58
CA ARG A 315 22.17 -11.39 -16.97
C ARG A 315 22.90 -11.95 -15.76
N PHE A 316 23.16 -11.13 -14.75
CA PHE A 316 23.78 -11.59 -13.50
C PHE A 316 22.87 -12.60 -12.76
N SER A 317 21.58 -12.29 -12.62
CA SER A 317 20.59 -13.20 -12.02
C SER A 317 20.49 -14.55 -12.75
N ARG A 318 20.55 -14.56 -14.09
CA ARG A 318 20.57 -15.79 -14.91
C ARG A 318 21.85 -16.60 -14.68
N ARG A 319 23.01 -15.94 -14.55
CA ARG A 319 24.29 -16.62 -14.25
C ARG A 319 24.27 -17.28 -12.87
N GLN A 320 23.71 -16.61 -11.86
CA GLN A 320 23.58 -17.18 -10.52
C GLN A 320 22.63 -18.39 -10.48
N ARG A 321 21.50 -18.32 -11.19
CA ARG A 321 20.57 -19.47 -11.35
C ARG A 321 21.26 -20.66 -12.00
N LYS A 322 21.96 -20.47 -13.12
CA LYS A 322 22.71 -21.54 -13.78
C LYS A 322 23.81 -22.15 -12.90
N LYS A 323 24.46 -21.36 -12.03
CA LYS A 323 25.46 -21.86 -11.09
C LYS A 323 24.80 -22.75 -10.02
N LYS A 324 23.67 -22.30 -9.46
CA LYS A 324 22.89 -23.04 -8.46
C LYS A 324 22.31 -24.35 -9.01
N ASP A 325 21.82 -24.34 -10.25
CA ASP A 325 21.29 -25.54 -10.91
C ASP A 325 22.39 -26.60 -11.15
N ARG A 326 23.61 -26.16 -11.50
CA ARG A 326 24.77 -27.06 -11.64
C ARG A 326 25.19 -27.67 -10.30
N GLU A 327 25.15 -26.88 -9.22
CA GLU A 327 25.44 -27.33 -7.85
C GLU A 327 24.43 -28.41 -7.41
N LEU A 328 23.13 -28.14 -7.64
CA LEU A 328 22.03 -29.03 -7.27
C LEU A 328 22.10 -30.35 -8.06
N LYS A 329 22.43 -30.28 -9.36
CA LYS A 329 22.61 -31.49 -10.19
C LYS A 329 23.76 -32.38 -9.67
N LYS A 330 24.88 -31.78 -9.26
CA LYS A 330 26.00 -32.53 -8.64
C LYS A 330 25.59 -33.20 -7.33
N GLN A 331 24.76 -32.54 -6.50
CA GLN A 331 24.26 -33.13 -5.26
C GLN A 331 23.30 -34.29 -5.53
N LEU A 332 22.40 -34.14 -6.50
CA LEU A 332 21.46 -35.18 -6.91
C LEU A 332 22.20 -36.42 -7.44
N ASP A 333 23.24 -36.23 -8.26
CA ASP A 333 24.04 -37.35 -8.78
C ASP A 333 24.79 -38.09 -7.67
N LYS A 334 25.28 -37.38 -6.64
CA LYS A 334 25.89 -38.00 -5.45
C LYS A 334 24.88 -38.84 -4.67
N LEU A 335 23.65 -38.35 -4.51
CA LEU A 335 22.57 -39.09 -3.83
C LEU A 335 22.17 -40.35 -4.62
N LYS A 336 21.99 -40.24 -5.94
CA LYS A 336 21.72 -41.39 -6.81
C LYS A 336 22.82 -42.46 -6.74
N LYS A 337 24.10 -42.06 -6.69
CA LYS A 337 25.23 -42.99 -6.49
C LYS A 337 25.18 -43.68 -5.12
N LYS A 338 24.84 -42.95 -4.05
CA LYS A 338 24.68 -43.53 -2.69
C LYS A 338 23.52 -44.52 -2.64
N GLU A 339 22.39 -44.20 -3.29
CA GLU A 339 21.23 -45.09 -3.35
C GLU A 339 21.52 -46.37 -4.13
N LYS A 340 22.22 -46.27 -5.28
CA LYS A 340 22.66 -47.43 -6.07
C LYS A 340 23.61 -48.34 -5.26
N ARG A 341 24.51 -47.77 -4.45
CA ARG A 341 25.36 -48.53 -3.50
C ARG A 341 24.55 -49.20 -2.40
N ARG A 342 23.54 -48.53 -1.83
CA ARG A 342 22.62 -49.12 -0.84
C ARG A 342 21.80 -50.29 -1.43
N LYS A 343 21.28 -50.15 -2.64
CA LYS A 343 20.55 -51.22 -3.33
C LYS A 343 21.44 -52.43 -3.62
N ARG A 344 22.69 -52.21 -4.07
CA ARG A 344 23.68 -53.29 -4.24
C ARG A 344 24.02 -54.01 -2.94
N ARG A 345 24.21 -53.29 -1.83
CA ARG A 345 24.45 -53.90 -0.51
C ARG A 345 23.26 -54.72 -0.01
N LYS A 346 22.02 -54.27 -0.25
CA LYS A 346 20.81 -55.03 0.10
C LYS A 346 20.62 -56.30 -0.75
N LEU A 347 21.17 -56.35 -1.96
CA LEU A 347 21.14 -57.53 -2.82
C LEU A 347 22.25 -58.55 -2.49
N PHE A 348 23.25 -58.18 -1.70
CA PHE A 348 24.38 -59.04 -1.32
C PHE A 348 24.22 -59.65 0.08
N VAL A 349 23.24 -59.14 0.86
CA VAL A 349 22.88 -59.60 2.21
C VAL A 349 21.63 -60.50 2.16
N ARG A 350 21.08 -60.71 0.96
CA ARG A 350 19.98 -61.61 0.65
C ARG A 350 20.53 -62.67 -0.27
#